data_AF-A0A420M6C0-F1
#
_entry.id   AF-A0A420M6C0-F1
#
_cell.length_a   1.000
_cell.length_b   1.000
_cell.length_c   1.000
_cell.angle_alpha   90.00
_cell.angle_beta   90.00
_cell.angle_gamma   90.00
#
_symmetry.space_group_name_H-M   'P 1'
#
loop_
_entity.id
_entity.type
_entity.pdbx_description
1 polymer ?
#
loop_
_entity_poly.entity_id
_entity_poly.type
_entity_poly.pdbx_seq_one_letter_code
_entity_poly.pdbx_strand_id
1 'polypeptide(L)'
;MPSTFFLPSELGLPTHATAAAAFVTAVSVVLYALYRFLLPKPLKGIPYNAEATQSLLGDLAAIQKESPNNPFGWMIKKARLQTSPVFQFFLLPFGKPCVLVSDFREAQDILMRRKEFERSDFSIDVLGGEAPKFHINLKTGPEW
;
A
#
# COMPACT_ATOMS: atom_id res chain seq x y z
N MET A 1 -39.91 -19.07 58.14
CA MET A 1 -40.63 -18.58 56.95
C MET A 1 -39.57 -18.20 55.92
N PRO A 2 -39.49 -18.84 54.74
CA PRO A 2 -38.48 -18.47 53.76
C PRO A 2 -38.99 -17.32 52.89
N SER A 3 -38.22 -16.23 52.88
CA SER A 3 -38.38 -15.10 51.97
C SER A 3 -37.89 -15.49 50.58
N THR A 4 -38.78 -15.57 49.60
CA THR A 4 -38.45 -15.68 48.19
C THR A 4 -37.81 -14.38 47.70
N PHE A 5 -36.50 -14.45 47.45
CA PHE A 5 -35.70 -13.38 46.86
C PHE A 5 -36.08 -13.28 45.37
N PHE A 6 -36.85 -12.27 44.99
CA PHE A 6 -37.10 -11.91 43.60
C PHE A 6 -35.82 -11.27 43.04
N LEU A 7 -35.08 -12.00 42.22
CA LEU A 7 -34.10 -11.40 41.31
C LEU A 7 -34.88 -10.64 40.22
N PRO A 8 -34.62 -9.34 40.00
CA PRO A 8 -35.22 -8.64 38.88
C PRO A 8 -34.64 -9.21 37.59
N SER A 9 -35.50 -9.93 36.88
CA SER A 9 -35.31 -10.41 35.52
C SER A 9 -35.08 -9.22 34.58
N GLU A 10 -34.00 -9.35 33.79
CA GLU A 10 -33.81 -8.78 32.46
C GLU A 10 -33.92 -7.24 32.37
N LEU A 11 -32.76 -6.60 32.23
CA LEU A 11 -32.64 -5.26 31.67
C LEU A 11 -33.27 -5.29 30.26
N GLY A 12 -34.55 -4.95 30.16
CA GLY A 12 -35.41 -5.12 28.99
C GLY A 12 -35.02 -4.27 27.78
N LEU A 13 -33.89 -4.59 27.16
CA LEU A 13 -33.57 -4.15 25.82
C LEU A 13 -34.32 -5.06 24.83
N PRO A 14 -35.07 -4.50 23.86
CA PRO A 14 -35.80 -5.31 22.91
C PRO A 14 -34.82 -6.25 22.18
N THR A 15 -35.16 -7.53 22.05
CA THR A 15 -34.29 -8.56 21.44
C THR A 15 -33.76 -8.12 20.07
N HIS A 16 -34.56 -7.37 19.31
CA HIS A 16 -34.17 -6.76 18.05
C HIS A 16 -33.07 -5.69 18.17
N ALA A 17 -33.04 -4.90 19.25
CA ALA A 17 -31.97 -3.92 19.50
C ALA A 17 -30.64 -4.61 19.84
N THR A 18 -30.67 -5.71 20.61
CA THR A 18 -29.46 -6.50 20.89
C THR A 18 -28.91 -7.19 19.64
N ALA A 19 -29.79 -7.75 18.80
CA ALA A 19 -29.41 -8.36 17.52
C ALA A 19 -28.85 -7.31 16.53
N ALA A 20 -29.48 -6.13 16.44
CA ALA A 20 -28.98 -5.03 15.62
C ALA A 20 -27.61 -4.54 16.07
N ALA A 21 -27.39 -4.37 17.38
CA ALA A 21 -26.10 -3.97 17.93
C ALA A 21 -24.99 -5.00 17.66
N ALA A 22 -25.30 -6.29 17.80
CA ALA A 22 -24.38 -7.37 17.47
C ALA A 22 -24.02 -7.39 15.97
N PHE A 23 -25.00 -7.17 15.10
CA PHE A 23 -24.78 -7.09 13.65
C PHE A 23 -23.89 -5.90 13.27
N VAL A 24 -24.17 -4.71 13.81
CA VAL A 24 -23.35 -3.52 13.55
C VAL A 24 -21.91 -3.75 14.00
N THR A 25 -21.72 -4.33 15.18
CA THR A 25 -20.38 -4.63 15.71
C THR A 25 -19.65 -5.64 14.83
N ALA A 26 -20.31 -6.71 14.40
CA ALA A 26 -19.73 -7.70 13.50
C ALA A 26 -19.30 -7.06 12.16
N VAL A 27 -20.16 -6.23 11.57
CA VAL A 27 -19.84 -5.51 10.32
C VAL A 27 -18.65 -4.57 10.53
N SER A 28 -18.62 -3.80 11.62
CA SER A 28 -17.50 -2.90 11.92
C SER A 28 -16.18 -3.64 12.08
N VAL A 29 -16.17 -4.80 12.75
CA VAL A 29 -14.98 -5.64 12.91
C VAL A 29 -14.50 -6.15 11.55
N VAL A 30 -15.40 -6.63 10.69
CA VAL A 30 -15.07 -7.12 9.35
C VAL A 30 -14.49 -5.99 8.48
N LEU A 31 -15.13 -4.82 8.48
CA LEU A 31 -14.63 -3.66 7.73
C LEU A 31 -13.26 -3.20 8.23
N TYR A 32 -13.05 -3.18 9.54
CA TYR A 32 -11.76 -2.81 10.13
C TYR A 32 -10.66 -3.83 9.79
N ALA A 33 -10.97 -5.13 9.87
CA ALA A 33 -10.05 -6.18 9.47
C ALA A 33 -9.68 -6.09 7.99
N LEU A 34 -10.67 -5.84 7.13
CA LEU A 34 -10.46 -5.64 5.69
C LEU A 34 -9.61 -4.40 5.42
N TYR A 35 -9.89 -3.28 6.09
CA TYR A 35 -9.08 -2.06 6.00
C TYR A 35 -7.63 -2.34 6.37
N ARG A 36 -7.37 -3.00 7.51
CA ARG A 36 -6.02 -3.38 7.95
C ARG A 36 -5.33 -4.35 7.00
N PHE A 37 -6.09 -5.25 6.36
CA PHE A 37 -5.57 -6.18 5.38
C PHE A 37 -5.11 -5.49 4.09
N LEU A 38 -5.86 -4.47 3.66
CA LEU A 38 -5.61 -3.70 2.44
C LEU A 38 -4.54 -2.60 2.60
N LEU A 39 -4.15 -2.27 3.85
CA LEU A 39 -3.09 -1.30 4.09
C LEU A 39 -1.76 -1.75 3.45
N PRO A 40 -0.95 -0.79 2.95
CA PRO A 40 0.33 -1.11 2.35
C PRO A 40 1.28 -1.79 3.34
N LYS A 41 1.93 -2.88 2.91
CA LYS A 41 2.83 -3.68 3.74
C LYS A 41 4.29 -3.36 3.38
N PRO A 42 5.06 -2.69 4.27
CA PRO A 42 6.45 -2.33 3.98
C PRO A 42 7.36 -3.55 3.88
N LEU A 43 8.44 -3.42 3.12
CA LEU A 43 9.52 -4.41 3.12
C LEU A 43 10.39 -4.19 4.37
N LYS A 44 10.79 -5.28 5.01
CA LYS A 44 11.60 -5.20 6.23
C LYS A 44 12.99 -4.67 5.89
N GLY A 45 13.49 -3.73 6.68
CA GLY A 45 14.86 -3.21 6.58
C GLY A 45 15.06 -2.07 5.57
N ILE A 46 14.03 -1.67 4.82
CA ILE A 46 14.11 -0.53 3.89
C ILE A 46 13.37 0.66 4.49
N PRO A 47 13.99 1.86 4.57
CA PRO A 47 13.33 3.06 5.06
C PRO A 47 12.15 3.48 4.19
N TYR A 48 11.12 4.04 4.83
CA TYR A 48 9.87 4.42 4.20
C TYR A 48 9.17 5.55 4.93
N ASN A 49 8.19 6.17 4.26
CA ASN A 49 7.33 7.17 4.90
C ASN A 49 6.28 6.49 5.78
N ALA A 50 6.40 6.63 7.11
CA ALA A 50 5.48 6.00 8.06
C ALA A 50 4.01 6.38 7.81
N GLU A 51 3.75 7.63 7.42
CA GLU A 51 2.41 8.14 7.14
C GLU A 51 1.74 7.40 5.96
N ALA A 52 2.54 6.97 4.96
CA ALA A 52 2.02 6.26 3.80
C ALA A 52 1.45 4.88 4.16
N THR A 53 1.87 4.26 5.26
CA THR A 53 1.31 2.97 5.72
C THR A 53 -0.04 3.10 6.42
N GLN A 54 -0.49 4.32 6.71
CA GLN A 54 -1.77 4.60 7.36
C GLN A 54 -2.88 4.95 6.35
N SER A 55 -2.57 4.94 5.05
CA SER A 55 -3.51 5.30 3.99
C SER A 55 -3.58 4.21 2.92
N LEU A 56 -4.77 3.94 2.41
CA LEU A 56 -4.98 3.01 1.29
C LEU A 56 -4.32 3.52 0.00
N LEU A 57 -4.17 4.83 -0.15
CA LEU A 57 -3.51 5.46 -1.31
C LEU A 57 -1.98 5.54 -1.16
N GLY A 58 -1.42 5.13 -0.02
CA GLY A 58 0.02 5.20 0.19
C GLY A 58 0.57 6.62 0.03
N ASP A 59 1.63 6.74 -0.76
CA ASP A 59 2.30 8.02 -1.04
C ASP A 59 1.56 8.87 -2.09
N LEU A 60 0.55 8.34 -2.79
CA LEU A 60 -0.15 9.08 -3.86
C LEU A 60 -0.82 10.33 -3.33
N ALA A 61 -1.43 10.26 -2.14
CA ALA A 61 -2.09 11.41 -1.54
C ALA A 61 -1.09 12.55 -1.27
N ALA A 62 0.12 12.21 -0.82
CA ALA A 62 1.17 13.20 -0.58
C ALA A 62 1.73 13.75 -1.89
N ILE A 63 1.95 12.91 -2.90
CA ILE A 63 2.36 13.31 -4.24
C ILE A 63 1.34 14.29 -4.85
N GLN A 64 0.05 13.95 -4.81
CA GLN A 64 -1.02 14.79 -5.35
C GLN A 64 -1.11 16.15 -4.65
N LYS A 65 -0.82 16.20 -3.35
CA LYS A 65 -0.84 17.42 -2.54
C LYS A 65 0.39 18.29 -2.74
N GLU A 66 1.58 17.69 -2.77
CA GLU A 66 2.86 18.42 -2.73
C GLU A 66 3.46 18.65 -4.13
N SER A 67 3.24 17.73 -5.08
CA SER A 67 3.85 17.80 -6.42
C SER A 67 3.06 17.01 -7.48
N PRO A 68 1.81 17.42 -7.79
CA PRO A 68 0.94 16.68 -8.71
C PRO A 68 1.54 16.55 -10.14
N ASN A 69 2.33 17.53 -10.56
CA ASN A 69 2.92 17.56 -11.91
C ASN A 69 4.32 16.93 -11.97
N ASN A 70 4.92 16.54 -10.84
CA ASN A 70 6.28 16.00 -10.81
C ASN A 70 6.44 14.92 -9.72
N PRO A 71 5.78 13.75 -9.88
CA PRO A 71 5.85 12.66 -8.91
C PRO A 71 7.27 12.15 -8.70
N PHE A 72 8.05 11.98 -9.77
CA PHE A 72 9.43 11.48 -9.68
C PHE A 72 10.37 12.48 -8.99
N GLY A 73 10.23 13.77 -9.27
CA GLY A 73 11.01 14.81 -8.57
C GLY A 73 10.69 14.86 -7.08
N TRP A 74 9.43 14.66 -6.71
CA TRP A 74 9.02 14.53 -5.31
C TRP A 74 9.65 13.31 -4.64
N MET A 75 9.62 12.15 -5.29
CA MET A 75 10.24 10.92 -4.77
C MET A 75 11.75 11.11 -4.56
N ILE A 76 12.46 11.67 -5.54
CA ILE A 76 13.90 11.95 -5.44
C ILE A 76 14.16 12.90 -4.27
N LYS A 77 13.37 13.96 -4.12
CA LYS A 77 13.50 14.91 -3.00
C LYS A 77 13.31 14.20 -1.66
N LYS A 78 12.27 13.38 -1.51
CA LYS A 78 12.01 12.63 -0.27
C LYS A 78 13.11 11.63 0.03
N ALA A 79 13.62 10.91 -0.98
CA ALA A 79 14.70 9.96 -0.82
C ALA A 79 16.02 10.63 -0.40
N ARG A 80 16.35 11.81 -0.95
CA ARG A 80 17.54 12.58 -0.57
C ARG A 80 17.55 13.05 0.88
N LEU A 81 16.39 13.15 1.52
CA LEU A 81 16.28 13.51 2.94
C LEU A 81 16.57 12.32 3.87
N GLN A 82 16.75 11.13 3.32
CA GLN A 82 16.97 9.90 4.06
C GLN A 82 18.45 9.55 4.06
N THR A 83 18.89 8.83 5.10
CA THR A 83 20.28 8.40 5.24
C THR A 83 20.62 7.14 4.44
N SER A 84 19.62 6.53 3.79
CA SER A 84 19.77 5.28 3.04
C SER A 84 19.72 5.53 1.53
N PRO A 85 20.60 4.87 0.73
CA PRO A 85 20.55 4.94 -0.73
C PRO A 85 19.38 4.14 -1.33
N VAL A 86 18.65 3.39 -0.51
CA VAL A 86 17.47 2.62 -0.88
C VAL A 86 16.28 3.09 -0.05
N PHE A 87 15.18 3.45 -0.70
CA PHE A 87 13.96 3.93 -0.06
C PHE A 87 12.72 3.34 -0.74
N GLN A 88 11.68 3.01 0.02
CA GLN A 88 10.46 2.43 -0.55
C GLN A 88 9.30 3.43 -0.56
N PHE A 89 8.50 3.35 -1.63
CA PHE A 89 7.30 4.14 -1.87
C PHE A 89 6.10 3.24 -2.14
N PHE A 90 4.91 3.72 -1.79
CA PHE A 90 3.65 3.03 -2.00
C PHE A 90 2.87 3.73 -3.11
N LEU A 91 3.17 3.35 -4.36
CA LEU A 91 2.67 4.00 -5.58
C LEU A 91 1.46 3.32 -6.22
N LEU A 92 1.09 2.14 -5.73
CA LEU A 92 -0.03 1.38 -6.27
C LEU A 92 -0.95 0.99 -5.10
N PRO A 93 -2.23 1.39 -5.11
CA PRO A 93 -3.17 0.91 -4.12
C PRO A 93 -3.25 -0.62 -4.24
N PHE A 94 -3.17 -1.31 -3.10
CA PHE A 94 -3.17 -2.78 -3.01
C PHE A 94 -1.97 -3.48 -3.68
N GLY A 95 -1.02 -2.72 -4.24
CA GLY A 95 0.16 -3.22 -4.90
C GLY A 95 1.32 -3.48 -3.94
N LYS A 96 2.41 -4.04 -4.50
CA LYS A 96 3.68 -4.15 -3.79
C LYS A 96 4.35 -2.77 -3.70
N PRO A 97 5.10 -2.48 -2.62
CA PRO A 97 5.88 -1.25 -2.55
C PRO A 97 6.94 -1.21 -3.65
N CYS A 98 7.16 -0.02 -4.20
CA CYS A 98 8.23 0.26 -5.14
C CYS A 98 9.50 0.63 -4.37
N VAL A 99 10.65 0.11 -4.79
CA VAL A 99 11.95 0.44 -4.17
C VAL A 99 12.71 1.36 -5.11
N LEU A 100 13.04 2.56 -4.61
CA LEU A 100 13.91 3.51 -5.28
C LEU A 100 15.36 3.28 -4.81
N VAL A 101 16.26 3.11 -5.78
CA VAL A 101 17.70 3.08 -5.57
C VAL A 101 18.26 4.42 -6.05
N SER A 102 18.76 5.24 -5.14
CA SER A 102 19.31 6.57 -5.45
C SER A 102 20.82 6.57 -5.68
N ASP A 103 21.52 5.50 -5.32
CA ASP A 103 22.94 5.37 -5.63
C ASP A 103 23.14 5.08 -7.12
N PHE A 104 23.95 5.92 -7.77
CA PHE A 104 24.18 5.84 -9.21
C PHE A 104 24.90 4.56 -9.62
N ARG A 105 25.91 4.12 -8.85
CA ARG A 105 26.73 2.97 -9.23
C ARG A 105 25.91 1.69 -9.15
N GLU A 106 25.13 1.55 -8.08
CA GLU A 106 24.21 0.42 -7.89
C GLU A 106 23.09 0.43 -8.94
N ALA A 107 22.48 1.59 -9.21
CA ALA A 107 21.45 1.70 -10.24
C ALA A 107 22.00 1.34 -11.63
N GLN A 108 23.20 1.81 -11.98
CA GLN A 108 23.85 1.47 -13.23
C GLN A 108 24.19 -0.03 -13.31
N ASP A 109 24.71 -0.63 -12.23
CA ASP A 109 25.00 -2.07 -12.19
C ASP A 109 23.74 -2.89 -12.42
N ILE A 110 22.65 -2.56 -11.71
CA ILE A 110 21.33 -3.17 -11.87
C ILE A 110 20.84 -3.09 -13.32
N LEU A 111 20.90 -1.90 -13.93
CA LEU A 111 20.35 -1.67 -15.26
C LEU A 111 21.18 -2.26 -16.39
N MET A 112 22.51 -2.40 -16.21
CA MET A 112 23.41 -2.77 -17.30
C MET A 112 24.00 -4.19 -17.18
N ARG A 113 24.12 -4.73 -15.97
CA ARG A 113 24.93 -5.94 -15.71
C ARG A 113 24.16 -7.08 -15.05
N ARG A 114 23.05 -6.78 -14.39
CA ARG A 114 22.24 -7.74 -13.62
C ARG A 114 21.06 -8.23 -14.47
N LYS A 115 20.84 -9.55 -14.49
CA LYS A 115 19.82 -10.22 -15.34
C LYS A 115 18.59 -10.65 -14.55
N GLU A 116 18.66 -10.61 -13.23
CA GLU A 116 17.53 -10.90 -12.34
C GLU A 116 16.47 -9.79 -12.33
N PHE A 117 16.78 -8.63 -12.89
CA PHE A 117 15.85 -7.50 -13.03
C PHE A 117 15.27 -7.49 -14.44
N GLU A 118 13.94 -7.52 -14.50
CA GLU A 118 13.17 -7.42 -15.74
C GLU A 118 12.54 -6.04 -15.91
N ARG A 119 11.97 -5.80 -17.10
CA ARG A 119 11.19 -4.58 -17.36
C ARG A 119 10.01 -4.52 -16.39
N SER A 120 9.76 -3.32 -15.89
CA SER A 120 8.72 -3.05 -14.90
C SER A 120 7.34 -3.24 -15.50
N ASP A 121 6.51 -4.07 -14.86
CA ASP A 121 5.09 -4.22 -15.21
C ASP A 121 4.37 -2.88 -15.16
N PHE A 122 4.70 -2.03 -14.18
CA PHE A 122 4.15 -0.68 -14.08
C PHE A 122 4.48 0.18 -15.30
N SER A 123 5.71 0.11 -15.82
CA SER A 123 6.08 0.87 -17.02
C SER A 123 5.38 0.35 -18.27
N ILE A 124 5.21 -0.98 -18.36
CA ILE A 124 4.45 -1.63 -19.44
C ILE A 124 2.99 -1.20 -19.40
N ASP A 125 2.35 -1.17 -18.23
CA ASP A 125 0.96 -0.76 -18.08
C ASP A 125 0.75 0.72 -18.50
N VAL A 126 1.73 1.58 -18.23
CA VAL A 126 1.67 3.01 -18.57
C VAL A 126 1.96 3.27 -20.05
N LEU A 127 2.91 2.55 -20.66
CA LEU A 127 3.42 2.85 -22.01
C LEU A 127 2.95 1.86 -23.08
N GLY A 128 2.37 0.73 -22.69
CA GLY A 128 2.00 -0.37 -23.58
C GLY A 128 0.90 -0.02 -24.56
N GLY A 129 0.00 0.90 -24.20
CA GLY A 129 -1.06 1.37 -25.11
C GLY A 129 -0.50 2.13 -26.32
N GLU A 130 0.43 3.05 -26.10
CA GLU A 130 1.00 3.91 -27.15
C GLU A 130 2.12 3.21 -27.93
N ALA A 131 2.92 2.38 -27.27
CA ALA A 131 4.14 1.81 -27.85
C ALA A 131 4.27 0.30 -27.60
N PRO A 132 3.28 -0.53 -27.98
CA PRO A 132 3.20 -1.93 -27.55
C PRO A 132 4.40 -2.79 -27.96
N LYS A 133 5.04 -2.50 -29.10
CA LYS A 133 6.20 -3.24 -29.62
C LYS A 133 7.54 -2.56 -29.37
N PHE A 134 7.55 -1.44 -28.63
CA PHE A 134 8.79 -0.75 -28.34
C PHE A 134 9.55 -1.48 -27.23
N HIS A 135 10.88 -1.56 -27.34
CA HIS A 135 11.74 -2.34 -26.44
C HIS A 135 11.59 -2.03 -24.94
N ILE A 136 10.97 -0.91 -24.59
CA ILE A 136 10.70 -0.53 -23.20
C ILE A 136 9.58 -1.38 -22.59
N ASN A 137 8.69 -1.90 -23.45
CA ASN A 137 7.52 -2.68 -23.08
C ASN A 137 7.73 -4.20 -23.26
N LEU A 138 8.87 -4.61 -23.82
CA LEU A 138 9.18 -6.01 -24.08
C LEU A 138 10.01 -6.58 -22.93
N LYS A 139 9.53 -7.65 -22.29
CA LYS A 139 10.32 -8.45 -21.35
C LYS A 139 11.35 -9.30 -22.10
N THR A 140 12.39 -9.76 -21.41
CA THR A 140 13.40 -10.62 -22.03
C THR A 140 12.74 -11.88 -22.60
N GLY A 141 12.90 -12.12 -23.91
CA GLY A 141 12.28 -13.22 -24.61
C GLY A 141 12.56 -13.16 -26.12
N PRO A 142 11.98 -14.07 -26.93
CA PRO A 142 12.23 -14.11 -28.37
C PRO A 142 11.81 -12.85 -29.16
N GLU A 143 10.91 -12.07 -28.58
CA GLU A 143 10.39 -10.83 -29.20
C GLU A 143 11.28 -9.61 -28.94
N TRP A 144 12.25 -9.70 -28.01
CA TRP A 144 13.21 -8.65 -27.66
C TRP A 144 14.61 -8.96 -28.19
#